data_AF-A0A535B6S7-F1
#
_entry.id   AF-A0A535B6S7-F1
#
_cell.length_a   1.000
_cell.length_b   1.000
_cell.length_c   1.000
_cell.angle_alpha   90.00
_cell.angle_beta   90.00
_cell.angle_gamma   90.00
#
_symmetry.space_group_name_H-M   'P 1'
#
loop_
_entity.id
_entity.type
_entity.pdbx_description
1 polymer ?
#
loop_
_entity_poly.entity_id
_entity_poly.type
_entity_poly.pdbx_seq_one_letter_code
_entity_poly.pdbx_strand_id
1 'polypeptide(L)'
;TLCGGHVQAIYDSCLDENVRVIDVRHEQVAGHAAEGWSRATRRCGVAVVTAGPGVTDCMTGIANAWHNKSPMLVIGGRSPLSRFEMGALQDMDHTKILEPITKWAKCVHETKRIPEFISMGFRAAMTGRQGPAFLEIPTDVLFMKVEENEVNFPQSYRPHGRVYPDPKVVRQAAEVLRNAQLRGTRPRARLLERDGPRLAAPGPRAVLQPQPPRRTR
;
A
#
# COMPACT_ATOMS: atom_id res chain seq x y z
N THR A 1 11.50 13.25 -18.68
CA THR A 1 11.59 12.65 -17.34
C THR A 1 10.33 13.03 -16.60
N LEU A 2 9.79 12.12 -15.77
CA LEU A 2 8.57 12.38 -14.99
C LEU A 2 8.79 13.28 -13.78
N CYS A 3 10.05 13.51 -13.43
CA CYS A 3 10.42 14.37 -12.32
C CYS A 3 9.96 15.82 -12.59
N GLY A 4 8.96 16.27 -11.82
CA GLY A 4 8.61 17.67 -11.68
C GLY A 4 9.19 18.25 -10.38
N GLY A 5 9.36 19.56 -10.32
CA GLY A 5 9.99 20.24 -9.17
C GLY A 5 9.33 19.96 -7.81
N HIS A 6 8.03 19.59 -7.80
CA HIS A 6 7.29 19.28 -6.58
C HIS A 6 7.75 18.00 -5.85
N VAL A 7 8.47 17.10 -6.53
CA VAL A 7 8.95 15.83 -5.96
C VAL A 7 10.47 15.67 -6.05
N GLN A 8 11.19 16.69 -6.51
CA GLN A 8 12.62 16.61 -6.78
C GLN A 8 13.44 16.14 -5.57
N ALA A 9 13.16 16.64 -4.37
CA ALA A 9 13.88 16.25 -3.16
C ALA A 9 13.77 14.74 -2.85
N ILE A 10 12.71 14.06 -3.28
CA ILE A 10 12.58 12.60 -3.16
C ILE A 10 13.57 11.90 -4.10
N TYR A 11 13.69 12.38 -5.34
CA TYR A 11 14.62 11.81 -6.33
C TYR A 11 16.07 11.98 -5.88
N ASP A 12 16.42 13.18 -5.41
CA ASP A 12 17.76 13.47 -4.90
C ASP A 12 18.09 12.57 -3.70
N SER A 13 17.17 12.45 -2.74
CA SER A 13 17.35 11.56 -1.58
C SER A 13 17.43 10.07 -1.98
N CYS A 14 16.73 9.63 -3.03
CA CYS A 14 16.87 8.27 -3.53
C CYS A 14 18.27 8.00 -4.10
N LEU A 15 18.92 8.99 -4.71
CA LEU A 15 20.30 8.85 -5.16
C LEU A 15 21.25 8.71 -3.97
N ASP A 16 21.08 9.54 -2.95
CA ASP A 16 21.90 9.52 -1.73
C ASP A 16 21.75 8.20 -0.94
N GLU A 17 20.52 7.69 -0.83
CA GLU A 17 20.18 6.45 -0.12
C GLU A 17 20.34 5.17 -0.97
N ASN A 18 20.88 5.29 -2.19
CA ASN A 18 21.05 4.18 -3.14
C ASN A 18 19.74 3.40 -3.43
N VAL A 19 18.61 4.12 -3.44
CA VAL A 19 17.31 3.61 -3.85
C VAL A 19 17.19 3.74 -5.37
N ARG A 20 17.13 2.60 -6.06
CA ARG A 20 17.01 2.59 -7.52
C ARG A 20 15.70 3.22 -7.98
N VAL A 21 15.79 4.36 -8.64
CA VAL A 21 14.67 5.01 -9.33
C VAL A 21 14.50 4.46 -10.75
N ILE A 22 13.27 4.12 -11.12
CA ILE A 22 12.89 3.74 -12.48
C ILE A 22 12.06 4.88 -13.08
N ASP A 23 12.69 5.77 -13.84
CA ASP A 23 11.99 6.82 -14.59
C ASP A 23 11.29 6.21 -15.80
N VAL A 24 10.01 6.49 -15.96
CA VAL A 24 9.22 6.09 -17.12
C VAL A 24 8.80 7.34 -17.91
N ARG A 25 8.10 7.15 -19.03
CA ARG A 25 7.75 8.26 -19.94
C ARG A 25 6.34 8.80 -19.77
N HIS A 26 5.54 8.21 -18.88
CA HIS A 26 4.18 8.63 -18.54
C HIS A 26 3.77 8.09 -17.17
N GLU A 27 3.11 8.89 -16.36
CA GLU A 27 2.68 8.58 -14.99
C GLU A 27 1.73 7.39 -14.93
N GLN A 28 0.91 7.20 -15.96
CA GLN A 28 0.08 6.00 -16.10
C GLN A 28 0.95 4.74 -16.09
N VAL A 29 2.09 4.76 -16.79
CA VAL A 29 3.05 3.65 -16.81
C VAL A 29 3.69 3.47 -15.44
N ALA A 30 3.96 4.55 -14.70
CA ALA A 30 4.51 4.47 -13.35
C ALA A 30 3.55 3.74 -12.40
N GLY A 31 2.27 4.10 -12.43
CA GLY A 31 1.22 3.43 -11.66
C GLY A 31 1.09 1.94 -12.01
N HIS A 32 1.06 1.59 -13.30
CA HIS A 32 0.99 0.19 -13.72
C HIS A 32 2.27 -0.61 -13.41
N ALA A 33 3.45 0.02 -13.49
CA ALA A 33 4.72 -0.61 -13.14
C ALA A 33 4.79 -0.92 -11.64
N ALA A 34 4.36 0.01 -10.79
CA ALA A 34 4.28 -0.20 -9.34
C ALA A 34 3.28 -1.32 -8.99
N GLU A 35 2.14 -1.38 -9.67
CA GLU A 35 1.20 -2.50 -9.52
C GLU A 35 1.82 -3.83 -10.00
N GLY A 36 2.48 -3.84 -11.15
CA GLY A 36 3.16 -5.02 -11.70
C GLY A 36 4.21 -5.56 -10.74
N TRP A 37 5.04 -4.67 -10.19
CA TRP A 37 6.00 -5.00 -9.13
C TRP A 37 5.32 -5.63 -7.93
N SER A 38 4.23 -5.02 -7.46
CA SER A 38 3.47 -5.49 -6.32
C SER A 38 2.96 -6.93 -6.50
N ARG A 39 2.41 -7.21 -7.68
CA ARG A 39 1.90 -8.54 -8.04
C ARG A 39 3.00 -9.58 -8.22
N ALA A 40 4.12 -9.20 -8.84
CA ALA A 40 5.24 -10.10 -9.10
C ALA A 40 6.01 -10.45 -7.82
N THR A 41 6.21 -9.48 -6.93
CA THR A 41 7.07 -9.64 -5.73
C THR A 41 6.29 -9.92 -4.45
N ARG A 42 4.96 -9.72 -4.46
CA ARG A 42 4.09 -9.76 -3.26
C ARG A 42 4.49 -8.73 -2.19
N ARG A 43 5.17 -7.66 -2.59
CA ARG A 43 5.52 -6.51 -1.75
C ARG A 43 4.68 -5.30 -2.16
N CYS A 44 4.64 -4.26 -1.33
CA CYS A 44 3.96 -3.02 -1.72
C CYS A 44 4.72 -2.37 -2.90
N GLY A 45 4.02 -2.04 -3.98
CA GLY A 45 4.58 -1.20 -5.05
C GLY A 45 4.65 0.26 -4.60
N VAL A 46 5.59 1.03 -5.15
CA VAL A 46 5.70 2.47 -4.87
C VAL A 46 5.79 3.22 -6.20
N ALA A 47 4.99 4.27 -6.35
CA ALA A 47 5.09 5.23 -7.45
C ALA A 47 5.22 6.65 -6.89
N VAL A 48 6.01 7.49 -7.54
CA VAL A 48 6.18 8.91 -7.19
C VAL A 48 5.86 9.75 -8.41
N VAL A 49 4.95 10.71 -8.27
CA VAL A 49 4.47 11.57 -9.37
C VAL A 49 4.38 13.03 -8.92
N THR A 50 4.65 13.96 -9.84
CA THR A 50 4.55 15.40 -9.55
C THR A 50 3.10 15.85 -9.36
N ALA A 51 2.89 17.05 -8.80
CA ALA A 51 1.59 17.67 -8.61
C ALA A 51 0.78 17.83 -9.91
N GLY A 52 -0.53 18.02 -9.76
CA GLY A 52 -1.48 18.32 -10.83
C GLY A 52 -1.55 17.20 -11.86
N PRO A 53 -1.13 17.45 -13.12
CA PRO A 53 -1.22 16.47 -14.20
C PRO A 53 -0.50 15.16 -13.86
N GLY A 54 0.61 15.20 -13.11
CA GLY A 54 1.33 13.97 -12.76
C GLY A 54 0.50 13.02 -11.91
N VAL A 55 -0.29 13.55 -10.96
CA VAL A 55 -1.21 12.74 -10.17
C VAL A 55 -2.39 12.27 -11.02
N THR A 56 -3.00 13.15 -11.82
CA THR A 56 -4.19 12.79 -12.63
C THR A 56 -3.86 11.71 -13.66
N ASP A 57 -2.70 11.80 -14.30
CA ASP A 57 -2.26 10.84 -15.31
C ASP A 57 -1.94 9.46 -14.69
N CYS A 58 -1.60 9.43 -13.39
CA CYS A 58 -1.41 8.20 -12.64
C CYS A 58 -2.73 7.51 -12.21
N MET A 59 -3.87 8.22 -12.23
CA MET A 59 -5.13 7.74 -11.64
C MET A 59 -5.61 6.42 -12.24
N THR A 60 -5.43 6.20 -13.53
CA THR A 60 -5.83 4.94 -14.18
C THR A 60 -5.08 3.73 -13.60
N GLY A 61 -3.78 3.88 -13.32
CA GLY A 61 -2.98 2.84 -12.66
C GLY A 61 -3.44 2.59 -11.22
N ILE A 62 -3.80 3.66 -10.49
CA ILE A 62 -4.35 3.58 -9.14
C ILE A 62 -5.69 2.84 -9.13
N ALA A 63 -6.60 3.21 -10.02
CA ALA A 63 -7.90 2.57 -10.15
C ALA A 63 -7.78 1.06 -10.49
N ASN A 64 -6.81 0.69 -11.35
CA ASN A 64 -6.55 -0.71 -11.65
C ASN A 64 -6.07 -1.48 -10.41
N ALA A 65 -5.09 -0.92 -9.67
CA ALA A 65 -4.63 -1.50 -8.42
C ALA A 65 -5.76 -1.63 -7.37
N TRP A 66 -6.68 -0.66 -7.33
CA TRP A 66 -7.87 -0.71 -6.47
C TRP A 66 -8.78 -1.87 -6.82
N HIS A 67 -9.07 -2.09 -8.10
CA HIS A 67 -9.92 -3.19 -8.54
C HIS A 67 -9.26 -4.55 -8.26
N ASN A 68 -7.95 -4.65 -8.56
CA ASN A 68 -7.15 -5.87 -8.42
C ASN A 68 -6.69 -6.16 -7.00
N LYS A 69 -6.92 -5.24 -6.06
CA LYS A 69 -6.47 -5.36 -4.66
C LYS A 69 -4.96 -5.50 -4.54
N SER A 70 -4.25 -4.84 -5.44
CA SER A 70 -2.79 -4.78 -5.46
C SER A 70 -2.32 -3.75 -4.43
N PRO A 71 -1.46 -4.10 -3.45
CA PRO A 71 -0.94 -3.13 -2.50
C PRO A 71 0.05 -2.19 -3.19
N MET A 72 -0.21 -0.89 -3.12
CA MET A 72 0.61 0.15 -3.73
C MET A 72 0.54 1.42 -2.88
N LEU A 73 1.66 2.13 -2.74
CA LEU A 73 1.70 3.49 -2.19
C LEU A 73 2.08 4.45 -3.32
N VAL A 74 1.21 5.41 -3.61
CA VAL A 74 1.50 6.50 -4.55
C VAL A 74 1.81 7.75 -3.76
N ILE A 75 2.96 8.35 -4.03
CA ILE A 75 3.39 9.62 -3.43
C ILE A 75 3.23 10.70 -4.49
N GLY A 76 2.35 11.67 -4.22
CA GLY A 76 2.09 12.81 -5.09
C GLY A 76 2.70 14.09 -4.51
N GLY A 77 3.35 14.90 -5.36
CA GLY A 77 3.69 16.27 -5.00
C GLY A 77 2.46 17.16 -4.91
N ARG A 78 2.58 18.30 -4.21
CA ARG A 78 1.57 19.36 -4.16
C ARG A 78 2.22 20.73 -4.15
N SER A 79 1.50 21.74 -4.64
CA SER A 79 1.79 23.15 -4.39
C SER A 79 2.08 23.44 -2.90
N PRO A 80 2.87 24.48 -2.57
CA PRO A 80 3.11 24.87 -1.19
C PRO A 80 1.82 25.15 -0.42
N LEU A 81 1.74 24.76 0.86
CA LEU A 81 0.59 25.01 1.72
C LEU A 81 0.24 26.49 1.80
N SER A 82 1.26 27.36 1.84
CA SER A 82 1.12 28.82 1.87
C SER A 82 0.40 29.42 0.66
N ARG A 83 0.26 28.67 -0.45
CA ARG A 83 -0.38 29.13 -1.70
C ARG A 83 -1.65 28.36 -2.04
N PHE A 84 -2.16 27.57 -1.10
CA PHE A 84 -3.38 26.80 -1.30
C PHE A 84 -4.56 27.74 -1.62
N GLU A 85 -5.35 27.39 -2.65
CA GLU A 85 -6.52 28.16 -3.13
C GLU A 85 -6.18 29.55 -3.71
N MET A 86 -4.90 29.84 -3.93
CA MET A 86 -4.44 31.08 -4.57
C MET A 86 -4.21 30.93 -6.08
N GLY A 87 -4.67 29.83 -6.68
CA GLY A 87 -4.43 29.52 -8.10
C GLY A 87 -2.96 29.22 -8.41
N ALA A 88 -2.25 28.58 -7.47
CA ALA A 88 -0.87 28.18 -7.67
C ALA A 88 -0.72 27.19 -8.84
N LEU A 89 0.47 27.16 -9.44
CA LEU A 89 0.78 26.25 -10.53
C LEU A 89 0.54 24.80 -10.09
N GLN A 90 -0.27 24.05 -10.86
CA GLN A 90 -0.61 22.66 -10.57
C GLN A 90 -1.31 22.44 -9.21
N ASP A 91 -1.96 23.47 -8.66
CA ASP A 91 -2.75 23.37 -7.44
C ASP A 91 -4.05 22.61 -7.69
N MET A 92 -4.25 21.52 -6.94
CA MET A 92 -5.45 20.70 -7.00
C MET A 92 -5.61 19.90 -5.71
N ASP A 93 -6.84 19.63 -5.29
CA ASP A 93 -7.10 18.72 -4.18
C ASP A 93 -7.06 17.26 -4.67
N HIS A 94 -5.85 16.72 -4.76
CA HIS A 94 -5.63 15.33 -5.18
C HIS A 94 -6.28 14.32 -4.24
N THR A 95 -6.35 14.64 -2.94
CA THR A 95 -6.92 13.72 -1.95
C THR A 95 -8.39 13.45 -2.19
N LYS A 96 -9.18 14.49 -2.50
CA LYS A 96 -10.62 14.35 -2.80
C LYS A 96 -10.89 13.48 -4.03
N ILE A 97 -10.09 13.60 -5.08
CA ILE A 97 -10.30 12.83 -6.33
C ILE A 97 -9.79 11.39 -6.23
N LEU A 98 -8.85 11.10 -5.33
CA LEU A 98 -8.29 9.77 -5.13
C LEU A 98 -8.96 8.97 -4.02
N GLU A 99 -9.68 9.61 -3.10
CA GLU A 99 -10.41 8.94 -2.02
C GLU A 99 -11.34 7.81 -2.51
N PRO A 100 -12.10 7.93 -3.62
CA PRO A 100 -12.98 6.86 -4.09
C PRO A 100 -12.25 5.62 -4.63
N ILE A 101 -10.97 5.75 -4.99
CA ILE A 101 -10.16 4.70 -5.62
C ILE A 101 -8.91 4.34 -4.83
N THR A 102 -8.84 4.73 -3.55
CA THR A 102 -7.76 4.37 -2.63
C THR A 102 -8.32 3.95 -1.28
N LYS A 103 -7.54 3.16 -0.54
CA LYS A 103 -7.89 2.77 0.83
C LYS A 103 -7.68 3.90 1.82
N TRP A 104 -6.84 4.85 1.45
CA TRP A 104 -6.38 5.95 2.26
C TRP A 104 -5.77 6.98 1.33
N ALA A 105 -6.22 8.23 1.43
CA ALA A 105 -5.68 9.38 0.74
C ALA A 105 -5.52 10.52 1.77
N LYS A 106 -4.29 11.00 1.96
CA LYS A 106 -4.01 12.11 2.90
C LYS A 106 -2.89 13.01 2.39
N CYS A 107 -2.94 14.26 2.82
CA CYS A 107 -1.88 15.24 2.68
C CYS A 107 -1.14 15.38 4.02
N VAL A 108 0.21 15.43 3.98
CA VAL A 108 1.03 15.72 5.16
C VAL A 108 1.27 17.22 5.25
N HIS A 109 1.02 17.80 6.43
CA HIS A 109 1.12 19.26 6.63
C HIS A 109 2.38 19.69 7.40
N GLU A 110 3.16 18.75 7.91
CA GLU A 110 4.34 19.01 8.73
C GLU A 110 5.47 18.03 8.38
N THR A 111 6.68 18.54 8.18
CA THR A 111 7.85 17.74 7.75
C THR A 111 8.16 16.60 8.72
N LYS A 112 8.13 16.86 10.03
CA LYS A 112 8.39 15.84 11.07
C LYS A 112 7.42 14.67 11.07
N ARG A 113 6.27 14.81 10.41
CA ARG A 113 5.24 13.76 10.33
C ARG A 113 5.35 12.91 9.07
N ILE A 114 6.24 13.23 8.14
CA ILE A 114 6.44 12.44 6.92
C ILE A 114 6.66 10.95 7.23
N PRO A 115 7.55 10.55 8.17
CA PRO A 115 7.76 9.13 8.48
C PRO A 115 6.51 8.43 9.03
N GLU A 116 5.72 9.13 9.86
CA GLU A 116 4.44 8.65 10.38
C GLU A 116 3.46 8.38 9.23
N PHE A 117 3.28 9.34 8.32
CA PHE A 117 2.34 9.24 7.20
C PHE A 117 2.76 8.17 6.19
N ILE A 118 4.05 8.02 5.93
CA ILE A 118 4.58 6.92 5.12
C ILE A 118 4.21 5.57 5.74
N SER A 119 4.44 5.41 7.05
CA SER A 119 4.07 4.19 7.78
C SER A 119 2.55 3.93 7.73
N MET A 120 1.73 4.97 7.90
CA MET A 120 0.27 4.87 7.75
C MET A 120 -0.17 4.48 6.33
N GLY A 121 0.47 5.03 5.29
CA GLY A 121 0.22 4.68 3.90
C GLY A 121 0.52 3.21 3.60
N PHE A 122 1.69 2.71 4.03
CA PHE A 122 2.03 1.28 3.92
C PHE A 122 1.07 0.40 4.72
N ARG A 123 0.66 0.82 5.93
CA ARG A 123 -0.34 0.12 6.75
C ARG A 123 -1.65 0.01 5.99
N ALA A 124 -2.14 1.10 5.43
CA ALA A 124 -3.38 1.14 4.68
C ALA A 124 -3.30 0.23 3.45
N ALA A 125 -2.22 0.30 2.66
CA ALA A 125 -2.09 -0.50 1.45
C ALA A 125 -2.05 -2.02 1.73
N MET A 126 -1.42 -2.41 2.85
CA MET A 126 -1.07 -3.81 3.12
C MET A 126 -1.98 -4.55 4.12
N THR A 127 -2.79 -3.85 4.91
CA THR A 127 -3.59 -4.46 6.01
C THR A 127 -4.98 -4.86 5.54
N GLY A 128 -5.48 -6.02 5.99
CA GLY A 128 -6.79 -6.53 5.56
C GLY A 128 -6.84 -6.76 4.05
N ARG A 129 -7.96 -6.42 3.41
CA ARG A 129 -8.07 -6.45 1.94
C ARG A 129 -7.11 -5.41 1.36
N GLN A 130 -6.08 -5.87 0.63
CA GLN A 130 -5.04 -5.01 0.06
C GLN A 130 -5.59 -4.05 -1.00
N GLY A 131 -4.84 -3.00 -1.29
CA GLY A 131 -5.19 -2.00 -2.29
C GLY A 131 -4.25 -0.79 -2.27
N PRO A 132 -4.47 0.19 -3.14
CA PRO A 132 -3.64 1.39 -3.22
C PRO A 132 -3.91 2.34 -2.05
N ALA A 133 -2.88 3.09 -1.67
CA ALA A 133 -2.93 4.23 -0.77
C ALA A 133 -2.22 5.42 -1.44
N PHE A 134 -2.66 6.64 -1.13
CA PHE A 134 -2.11 7.87 -1.67
C PHE A 134 -1.63 8.79 -0.54
N LEU A 135 -0.39 9.24 -0.65
CA LEU A 135 0.20 10.27 0.21
C LEU A 135 0.54 11.48 -0.64
N GLU A 136 -0.05 12.61 -0.31
CA GLU A 136 0.30 13.90 -0.88
C GLU A 136 1.31 14.63 0.01
N ILE A 137 2.37 15.17 -0.58
CA ILE A 137 3.40 15.93 0.12
C ILE A 137 3.58 17.30 -0.56
N PRO A 138 3.20 18.41 0.11
CA PRO A 138 3.47 19.76 -0.35
C PRO A 138 4.97 20.04 -0.49
N THR A 139 5.35 20.83 -1.50
CA THR A 139 6.76 21.19 -1.74
C THR A 139 7.40 21.86 -0.52
N ASP A 140 6.72 22.81 0.13
CA ASP A 140 7.28 23.48 1.32
C ASP A 140 7.48 22.50 2.49
N VAL A 141 6.59 21.54 2.66
CA VAL A 141 6.74 20.46 3.65
C VAL A 141 7.91 19.53 3.31
N LEU A 142 8.10 19.22 2.02
CA LEU A 142 9.16 18.33 1.55
C LEU A 142 10.56 18.96 1.64
N PHE A 143 10.68 20.28 1.41
CA PHE A 143 11.96 21.00 1.39
C PHE A 143 12.36 21.63 2.74
N MET A 144 11.43 21.72 3.69
CA MET A 144 11.73 22.23 5.03
C MET A 144 12.62 21.26 5.81
N LYS A 145 13.44 21.79 6.72
CA LYS A 145 14.32 21.01 7.59
C LYS A 145 13.73 20.88 8.98
N VAL A 146 14.03 19.78 9.64
CA VAL A 146 13.67 19.53 11.05
C VAL A 146 14.83 18.80 11.72
N GLU A 147 15.01 19.03 13.02
CA GLU A 147 15.96 18.29 13.83
C GLU A 147 15.50 16.84 13.99
N GLU A 148 16.41 15.88 13.78
CA GLU A 148 16.06 14.45 13.74
C GLU A 148 15.47 13.95 15.07
N ASN A 149 15.89 14.54 16.19
CA ASN A 149 15.37 14.21 17.52
C ASN A 149 13.89 14.62 17.74
N GLU A 150 13.34 15.50 16.90
CA GLU A 150 11.92 15.86 16.91
C GLU A 150 11.06 14.94 16.04
N VAL A 151 11.70 14.03 15.29
CA VAL A 151 11.04 13.13 14.34
C VAL A 151 10.87 11.75 14.96
N ASN A 152 9.63 11.27 14.95
CA ASN A 152 9.34 9.89 15.34
C ASN A 152 9.38 8.98 14.11
N PHE A 153 10.36 8.08 14.04
CA PHE A 153 10.46 7.07 12.99
C PHE A 153 9.79 5.75 13.42
N PRO A 154 8.62 5.39 12.86
CA PRO A 154 7.93 4.17 13.26
C PRO A 154 8.72 2.92 12.87
N GLN A 155 9.04 2.06 13.84
CA GLN A 155 9.78 0.81 13.63
C GLN A 155 8.96 -0.28 12.91
N SER A 156 7.63 -0.19 13.00
CA SER A 156 6.71 -1.14 12.37
C SER A 156 5.46 -0.41 11.89
N TYR A 157 5.05 -0.75 10.67
CA TYR A 157 3.83 -0.21 10.10
C TYR A 157 2.64 -1.17 10.25
N ARG A 158 2.80 -2.45 10.57
CA ARG A 158 1.66 -3.36 10.83
C ARG A 158 2.04 -4.56 11.68
N PRO A 159 1.08 -5.14 12.43
CA PRO A 159 1.24 -6.47 12.98
C PRO A 159 1.36 -7.51 11.86
N HIS A 160 2.29 -8.46 12.02
CA HIS A 160 2.45 -9.60 11.11
C HIS A 160 1.58 -10.81 11.49
N GLY A 161 0.78 -10.69 12.55
CA GLY A 161 -0.10 -11.76 13.03
C GLY A 161 -1.18 -12.14 12.01
N ARG A 162 -1.47 -13.44 11.93
CA ARG A 162 -2.60 -13.95 11.13
C ARG A 162 -3.89 -13.80 11.92
N VAL A 163 -4.92 -13.27 11.26
CA VAL A 163 -6.27 -13.25 11.81
C VAL A 163 -6.93 -14.57 11.43
N TYR A 164 -7.42 -15.30 12.44
CA TYR A 164 -8.14 -16.56 12.25
C TYR A 164 -9.64 -16.35 12.52
N PRO A 165 -10.52 -16.99 11.73
CA PRO A 165 -11.95 -17.00 12.02
C PRO A 165 -12.25 -17.79 13.31
N ASP A 166 -13.39 -17.49 13.96
CA ASP A 166 -13.86 -18.25 15.13
C ASP A 166 -14.00 -19.74 14.76
N PRO A 167 -13.36 -20.67 15.51
CA PRO A 167 -13.51 -22.11 15.30
C PRO A 167 -14.95 -22.61 15.25
N LYS A 168 -15.90 -21.97 15.96
CA LYS A 168 -17.33 -22.32 15.93
C LYS A 168 -17.93 -22.03 14.55
N VAL A 169 -17.65 -20.86 13.98
CA VAL A 169 -18.14 -20.47 12.65
C VAL A 169 -17.53 -21.36 11.56
N VAL A 170 -16.25 -21.72 11.70
CA VAL A 170 -15.59 -22.67 10.79
C VAL A 170 -16.28 -24.03 10.81
N ARG A 171 -16.62 -24.55 12.01
CA ARG A 171 -17.36 -25.81 12.14
C ARG A 171 -18.74 -25.73 11.49
N GLN A 172 -19.50 -24.66 11.75
CA GLN A 172 -20.81 -24.44 11.13
C GLN A 172 -20.73 -24.41 9.60
N ALA A 173 -19.75 -23.70 9.04
CA ALA A 173 -19.52 -23.67 7.59
C ALA A 173 -19.17 -25.06 7.03
N ALA A 174 -18.34 -25.83 7.75
CA ALA A 174 -18.01 -27.19 7.36
C ALA A 174 -19.23 -28.14 7.39
N GLU A 175 -20.13 -27.97 8.37
CA GLU A 175 -21.39 -28.74 8.43
C GLU A 175 -22.33 -28.41 7.27
N VAL A 176 -22.47 -27.12 6.92
CA VAL A 176 -23.25 -26.69 5.74
C VAL A 176 -22.68 -27.32 4.47
N LEU A 177 -21.36 -27.30 4.29
CA LEU A 177 -20.70 -27.93 3.14
C LEU A 177 -20.90 -29.45 3.12
N ARG A 178 -20.82 -30.11 4.27
CA ARG A 178 -21.03 -31.56 4.42
C ARG A 178 -22.46 -31.98 4.06
N ASN A 179 -23.44 -31.19 4.47
CA ASN A 179 -24.87 -31.50 4.32
C ASN A 179 -25.48 -30.99 3.02
N ALA A 180 -24.71 -30.30 2.17
CA ALA A 180 -25.21 -29.76 0.90
C ALA A 180 -25.69 -30.88 -0.04
N GLN A 181 -26.95 -30.78 -0.48
CA GLN A 181 -27.60 -31.74 -1.38
C GLN A 181 -27.61 -31.25 -2.83
N LEU A 182 -27.69 -32.19 -3.77
CA LEU A 182 -27.67 -31.93 -5.21
C LEU A 182 -28.95 -31.24 -5.69
N ARG A 183 -28.81 -30.34 -6.67
CA ARG A 183 -29.86 -30.07 -7.67
C ARG A 183 -29.38 -30.59 -9.02
N GLY A 184 -29.87 -31.75 -9.44
CA GLY A 184 -29.50 -32.37 -10.73
C GLY A 184 -28.08 -32.98 -10.74
N THR A 185 -27.34 -32.81 -11.86
CA THR A 185 -26.06 -33.48 -12.15
C THR A 185 -24.79 -32.69 -11.77
N ARG A 186 -24.91 -31.52 -11.13
CA ARG A 186 -23.75 -30.69 -10.74
C ARG A 186 -23.18 -31.13 -9.37
N PRO A 187 -21.87 -30.95 -9.09
CA PRO A 187 -21.25 -31.38 -7.82
C PRO A 187 -21.88 -30.71 -6.57
N ARG A 188 -21.81 -31.41 -5.44
CA ARG A 188 -22.50 -31.15 -4.15
C ARG A 188 -22.23 -29.77 -3.52
N ALA A 189 -21.00 -29.29 -3.61
CA ALA A 189 -20.58 -27.96 -3.18
C ALA A 189 -19.38 -27.54 -4.04
N ARG A 190 -19.24 -26.24 -4.34
CA ARG A 190 -18.07 -25.70 -5.04
C ARG A 190 -17.46 -24.59 -4.22
N LEU A 191 -16.15 -24.65 -4.02
CA LEU A 191 -15.38 -23.54 -3.49
C LEU A 191 -15.06 -22.59 -4.64
N LEU A 192 -15.51 -21.34 -4.53
CA LEU A 192 -15.07 -20.27 -5.43
C LEU A 192 -13.96 -19.50 -4.72
N GLU A 193 -12.72 -19.72 -5.14
CA GLU A 193 -11.61 -18.90 -4.69
C GLU A 193 -11.68 -17.54 -5.41
N ARG A 194 -11.64 -16.47 -4.64
CA ARG A 194 -11.52 -15.10 -5.12
C ARG A 194 -10.29 -14.48 -4.51
N ASP A 195 -9.87 -13.35 -5.06
CA ASP A 195 -8.82 -12.51 -4.49
C ASP A 195 -9.26 -11.93 -3.15
N GLY A 196 -9.07 -12.72 -2.10
CA GLY A 196 -9.10 -12.31 -0.70
C GLY A 196 -7.75 -11.68 -0.30
N PRO A 197 -7.62 -11.22 0.95
CA PRO A 197 -6.31 -10.93 1.52
C PRO A 197 -5.48 -12.22 1.43
N ARG A 198 -4.63 -12.32 0.41
CA ARG A 198 -3.81 -13.51 0.17
C ARG A 198 -2.84 -13.58 1.34
N LEU A 199 -3.08 -14.56 2.21
CA LEU A 199 -2.30 -14.80 3.42
C LEU A 199 -0.82 -14.80 3.03
N ALA A 200 0.01 -14.07 3.79
CA ALA A 200 1.46 -14.15 3.63
C ALA A 200 1.85 -15.62 3.51
N ALA A 201 2.72 -15.94 2.53
CA ALA A 201 3.22 -17.29 2.31
C ALA A 201 3.56 -17.94 3.66
N PRO A 202 3.27 -19.24 3.88
CA PRO A 202 3.67 -19.88 5.12
C PRO A 202 5.13 -19.53 5.38
N GLY A 203 5.38 -18.83 6.49
CA GLY A 203 6.73 -18.75 7.03
C GLY A 203 7.27 -20.17 7.19
N PRO A 204 8.60 -20.35 7.23
CA PRO A 204 9.19 -21.68 7.38
C PRO A 204 8.43 -22.44 8.46
N ARG A 205 7.84 -23.59 8.12
CA ARG A 205 7.22 -24.46 9.10
C ARG A 205 8.25 -24.63 10.20
N ALA A 206 7.93 -24.21 11.42
CA ALA A 206 8.72 -24.60 12.58
C ALA A 206 8.74 -26.13 12.55
N VAL A 207 9.87 -26.68 12.12
CA VAL A 207 10.16 -28.10 12.27
C VAL A 207 10.20 -28.28 13.78
N LEU A 208 9.12 -28.81 14.34
CA LEU A 208 9.12 -29.34 15.70
C LEU A 208 10.19 -30.43 15.71
N GLN A 209 11.40 -30.05 16.11
CA GLN A 209 12.43 -31.04 16.42
C GLN A 209 11.86 -31.90 17.55
N PRO A 210 11.87 -33.23 17.40
CA PRO A 210 11.41 -34.11 18.46
C PRO A 210 12.25 -33.84 19.71
N GLN A 211 11.58 -33.45 20.80
CA GLN A 211 12.22 -33.30 22.10
C GLN A 211 12.82 -34.66 22.49
N PRO A 212 14.11 -34.74 22.88
CA PRO A 212 14.68 -35.99 23.35
C PRO A 212 13.96 -36.45 24.63
N PRO A 213 13.81 -37.76 24.85
CA PRO A 213 13.08 -38.28 26.00
C PRO A 213 13.73 -37.79 27.28
N ARG A 214 12.91 -37.17 28.16
CA ARG A 214 13.33 -36.79 29.51
C ARG A 214 13.81 -38.05 30.22
N ARG A 215 15.12 -38.14 30.48
CA ARG A 215 15.68 -39.13 31.39
C ARG A 215 15.17 -38.79 32.79
N THR A 216 14.26 -39.61 33.30
CA THR A 216 13.95 -39.67 34.73
C THR A 216 15.20 -40.14 35.47
N ARG A 217 15.68 -39.34 36.40
CA ARG A 217 16.44 -39.80 37.56
C ARG A 217 15.52 -39.78 38.76
#